data_AF-A0A5R2N665-F1
#
_entry.id   AF-A0A5R2N665-F1
#
_cell.length_a   1.000
_cell.length_b   1.000
_cell.length_c   1.000
_cell.angle_alpha   90.00
_cell.angle_beta   90.00
_cell.angle_gamma   90.00
#
_symmetry.space_group_name_H-M   'P 1'
#
loop_
_entity.id
_entity.type
_entity.pdbx_description
1 polymer ?
#
loop_
_entity_poly.entity_id
_entity_poly.type
_entity_poly.pdbx_seq_one_letter_code
_entity_poly.pdbx_strand_id
1 'polypeptide(L)'
;VKILADISLTADGVSGLADRLEEKSFSKSCDGFNIRLPAQLSVFDDLIDRVLPELRRCGLLRENHPGTTLRSHLGLAGGGDQ
;
A
#
# COMPACT_ATOMS: atom_id res chain seq x y z
N VAL A 1 -1.28 12.82 12.82
CA VAL A 1 -2.08 11.57 12.85
C VAL A 1 -1.94 10.92 11.48
N LYS A 2 -1.75 9.60 11.39
CA LYS A 2 -1.77 8.90 10.10
C LYS A 2 -3.16 8.36 9.84
N ILE A 3 -3.69 8.58 8.65
CA ILE A 3 -5.01 8.10 8.23
C ILE A 3 -4.81 7.00 7.20
N LEU A 4 -5.38 5.82 7.49
CA LEU A 4 -5.36 4.69 6.58
C LEU A 4 -6.77 4.46 6.04
N ALA A 5 -6.87 4.31 4.72
CA ALA A 5 -8.11 3.91 4.08
C ALA A 5 -8.23 2.39 4.05
N ASP A 6 -9.41 1.85 4.38
CA ASP A 6 -9.68 0.42 4.19
C ASP A 6 -10.02 0.16 2.72
N ILE A 7 -9.39 -0.87 2.16
CA ILE A 7 -9.69 -1.38 0.83
C ILE A 7 -9.88 -2.88 0.95
N SER A 8 -11.07 -3.33 0.58
CA SER A 8 -11.38 -4.75 0.48
C SER A 8 -11.30 -5.18 -0.99
N LEU A 9 -10.53 -6.24 -1.25
CA LEU A 9 -10.53 -6.92 -2.55
C LEU A 9 -11.68 -7.91 -2.57
N THR A 10 -12.46 -7.88 -3.65
CA THR A 10 -13.53 -8.84 -3.91
C THR A 10 -12.99 -10.00 -4.76
N ALA A 11 -13.80 -11.03 -4.96
CA ALA A 11 -13.44 -12.23 -5.70
C ALA A 11 -13.05 -11.97 -7.17
N ASP A 12 -13.37 -10.79 -7.73
CA ASP A 12 -12.95 -10.32 -9.06
C ASP A 12 -11.45 -10.00 -9.18
N GLY A 13 -10.69 -10.21 -8.10
CA GLY A 13 -9.23 -10.12 -8.10
C GLY A 13 -8.71 -8.68 -8.02
N VAL A 14 -7.52 -8.46 -8.60
CA VAL A 14 -6.79 -7.19 -8.50
C VAL A 14 -7.07 -6.21 -9.65
N SER A 15 -8.01 -6.55 -10.54
CA SER A 15 -8.33 -5.72 -11.70
C SER A 15 -8.86 -4.35 -11.28
N GLY A 16 -8.25 -3.27 -11.81
CA GLY A 16 -8.60 -1.88 -11.45
C GLY A 16 -8.22 -1.46 -10.03
N LEU A 17 -7.51 -2.30 -9.26
CA LEU A 17 -7.07 -1.94 -7.92
C LEU A 17 -6.03 -0.81 -7.95
N ALA A 18 -5.09 -0.84 -8.90
CA ALA A 18 -4.08 0.20 -9.07
C ALA A 18 -4.74 1.58 -9.31
N ASP A 19 -5.70 1.66 -10.22
CA ASP A 19 -6.43 2.90 -10.53
C ASP A 19 -7.17 3.45 -9.31
N ARG A 20 -7.84 2.57 -8.54
CA ARG A 20 -8.54 2.95 -7.30
C ARG A 20 -7.60 3.46 -6.22
N LEU A 21 -6.42 2.85 -6.10
CA LEU A 21 -5.37 3.28 -5.16
C LEU A 21 -4.82 4.64 -5.58
N GLU A 22 -4.56 4.82 -6.87
CA GLU A 22 -4.09 6.06 -7.46
C GLU A 22 -5.07 7.21 -7.23
N GLU A 23 -6.35 7.02 -7.55
CA GLU A 23 -7.40 8.01 -7.34
C GLU A 23 -7.48 8.46 -5.86
N LYS A 24 -7.46 7.50 -4.93
CA LYS A 24 -7.51 7.80 -3.48
C LYS A 24 -6.24 8.53 -3.00
N SER A 25 -5.07 8.16 -3.52
CA SER A 25 -3.81 8.82 -3.18
C SER A 25 -3.73 10.24 -3.74
N PHE A 26 -4.17 10.49 -4.98
CA PHE A 26 -4.19 11.83 -5.58
C PHE A 26 -5.12 12.79 -4.85
N SER A 27 -6.23 12.28 -4.32
CA SER A 27 -7.14 13.05 -3.47
C SER A 27 -6.54 13.46 -2.12
N LYS A 28 -5.30 13.03 -1.80
CA LYS A 28 -4.61 13.26 -0.50
C LYS A 28 -5.46 12.91 0.73
N SER A 29 -6.41 11.99 0.57
CA SER A 29 -7.38 11.66 1.61
C SER A 29 -6.83 10.66 2.64
N CYS A 30 -5.67 10.04 2.39
CA CYS A 30 -5.04 9.08 3.29
C CYS A 30 -3.51 9.01 3.10
N ASP A 31 -2.81 8.58 4.15
CA ASP A 31 -1.36 8.34 4.18
C ASP A 31 -0.98 6.92 3.72
N GLY A 32 -1.96 6.03 3.56
CA GLY A 32 -1.78 4.65 3.18
C GLY A 32 -3.07 3.83 3.23
N PHE A 33 -2.94 2.52 3.04
CA PHE A 33 -4.06 1.61 2.88
C PHE A 33 -3.94 0.39 3.78
N ASN A 34 -5.06 -0.02 4.38
CA ASN A 34 -5.23 -1.36 4.90
C ASN A 34 -5.89 -2.20 3.79
N ILE A 35 -5.15 -3.18 3.26
CA ILE A 35 -5.63 -4.04 2.18
C ILE A 35 -6.14 -5.35 2.78
N ARG A 36 -7.46 -5.56 2.73
CA ARG A 36 -8.09 -6.81 3.13
C ARG A 36 -8.17 -7.74 1.92
N LEU A 37 -7.43 -8.83 2.01
CA LEU A 37 -7.37 -9.86 0.97
C LEU A 37 -8.35 -11.00 1.25
N PRO A 38 -8.90 -11.64 0.20
CA PRO A 38 -9.55 -12.94 0.32
C PRO A 38 -8.58 -13.99 0.91
N ALA A 39 -9.12 -15.08 1.45
CA ALA A 39 -8.30 -16.16 1.99
C ALA A 39 -7.48 -16.92 0.91
N GLN A 40 -7.75 -16.68 -0.38
CA GLN A 40 -6.98 -17.25 -1.47
C GLN A 40 -5.61 -16.57 -1.60
N LEU A 41 -4.54 -17.33 -1.35
CA LEU A 41 -3.16 -16.85 -1.43
C LEU A 41 -2.76 -16.35 -2.83
N SER A 42 -3.35 -16.89 -3.90
CA SER A 42 -3.07 -16.47 -5.29
C SER A 42 -3.35 -14.99 -5.55
N VAL A 43 -4.28 -14.39 -4.79
CA VAL A 43 -4.60 -12.96 -4.90
C VAL A 43 -3.43 -12.09 -4.41
N PHE A 44 -2.61 -12.61 -3.50
CA PHE A 44 -1.40 -11.92 -3.06
C PHE A 44 -0.35 -11.91 -4.18
N ASP A 45 -0.13 -13.03 -4.86
CA ASP A 45 0.79 -13.10 -5.99
C ASP A 45 0.36 -12.13 -7.11
N ASP A 46 -0.93 -12.13 -7.45
CA ASP A 46 -1.50 -11.18 -8.41
C ASP A 46 -1.27 -9.71 -8.01
N LEU A 47 -1.36 -9.40 -6.71
CA LEU A 47 -1.10 -8.06 -6.20
C LEU A 47 0.37 -7.66 -6.41
N ILE A 48 1.31 -8.56 -6.08
CA ILE A 48 2.74 -8.31 -6.21
C ILE A 48 3.15 -8.20 -7.68
N ASP A 49 2.64 -9.08 -8.53
CA ASP A 49 3.06 -9.16 -9.93
C ASP A 49 2.39 -8.09 -10.81
N ARG A 50 1.17 -7.68 -10.48
CA ARG A 50 0.38 -6.80 -11.36
C ARG A 50 0.15 -5.40 -10.79
N VAL A 51 -0.03 -5.26 -9.48
CA VAL A 51 -0.39 -3.95 -8.87
C VAL A 51 0.83 -3.22 -8.35
N LEU A 52 1.76 -3.94 -7.70
CA LEU A 52 2.96 -3.32 -7.15
C LEU A 52 3.79 -2.55 -8.19
N PRO A 53 4.01 -3.04 -9.43
CA PRO A 53 4.76 -2.32 -10.45
C PRO A 53 4.08 -1.02 -10.87
N GLU A 54 2.75 -1.03 -11.01
CA GLU A 54 1.98 0.16 -11.38
C GLU A 54 2.02 1.23 -10.28
N LEU A 55 1.87 0.83 -9.01
CA LEU A 55 1.98 1.77 -7.89
C LEU A 55 3.37 2.41 -7.79
N ARG A 56 4.44 1.65 -8.10
CA ARG A 56 5.81 2.20 -8.19
C ARG A 56 5.94 3.14 -9.38
N ARG A 57 5.40 2.78 -10.55
CA ARG A 57 5.42 3.61 -11.77
C ARG A 57 4.74 4.95 -11.55
N CYS A 58 3.63 4.98 -10.81
CA CYS A 58 2.90 6.21 -10.48
C CYS A 58 3.51 6.98 -9.29
N GLY A 59 4.64 6.53 -8.73
CA GLY A 59 5.33 7.21 -7.62
C GLY A 59 4.58 7.16 -6.29
N LEU A 60 3.63 6.24 -6.14
CA LEU A 60 2.81 6.09 -4.94
C LEU A 60 3.51 5.26 -3.85
N LEU A 61 4.51 4.47 -4.22
CA LEU A 61 5.32 3.67 -3.31
C LEU A 61 6.75 4.18 -3.23
N ARG A 62 7.30 4.15 -2.02
CA ARG A 62 8.73 4.37 -1.82
C ARG A 62 9.50 3.15 -2.33
N GLU A 63 10.66 3.39 -2.94
CA GLU A 63 11.53 2.31 -3.40
C GLU A 63 12.23 1.59 -2.24
N ASN A 64 12.59 2.33 -1.19
CA ASN A 64 13.28 1.81 -0.01
C ASN A 64 12.66 2.33 1.29
N HIS A 65 12.72 1.49 2.33
CA HIS A 65 12.35 1.86 3.69
C HIS A 65 13.63 2.09 4.52
N PRO A 66 13.95 3.34 4.89
CA PRO A 66 15.13 3.61 5.70
C PRO A 66 14.92 3.15 7.15
N GLY A 67 15.99 2.68 7.80
CA GLY A 67 15.97 2.24 9.20
C GLY A 67 15.61 0.76 9.39
N THR A 68 15.75 0.28 10.62
CA THR A 68 15.52 -1.15 10.95
C THR A 68 14.20 -1.41 11.65
N THR A 69 13.45 -0.35 11.97
CA THR A 69 12.21 -0.47 12.72
C THR A 69 11.00 -0.06 11.88
N LEU A 70 9.87 -0.71 12.14
CA LEU A 70 8.58 -0.38 11.51
C LEU A 70 8.22 1.10 11.70
N ARG A 71 8.56 1.69 12.86
CA ARG A 71 8.29 3.11 13.13
C ARG A 71 9.10 4.02 12.21
N SER A 72 10.37 3.68 11.95
CA SER A 72 11.25 4.35 10.97
C SER A 72 10.69 4.22 9.54
N HIS A 73 10.25 3.01 9.16
CA HIS A 73 9.62 2.73 7.86
C HIS A 73 8.35 3.55 7.64
N LEU A 74 7.59 3.80 8.72
CA LEU A 74 6.40 4.64 8.70
C LEU A 74 6.70 6.14 8.85
N GLY A 75 7.95 6.57 9.08
CA GLY A 75 8.28 7.99 9.26
C GLY A 75 7.63 8.62 10.49
N LEU A 76 7.37 7.82 11.52
CA LEU A 76 6.82 8.29 12.78
C LEU A 76 7.99 8.70 13.70
N ALA A 77 7.99 9.96 14.17
CA ALA A 77 9.04 10.44 15.07
C ALA A 77 9.04 9.64 16.39
N GLY A 78 10.21 9.18 16.82
CA GLY A 78 10.42 8.63 18.17
C GLY A 78 10.56 7.12 18.31
N GLY A 79 11.31 6.43 17.46
CA GLY A 79 11.82 5.13 17.92
C GLY A 79 12.44 4.25 16.86
N GLY A 80 13.73 3.97 17.06
CA GLY A 80 14.34 2.72 16.60
C GLY A 80 15.79 2.78 16.15
N ASP A 81 16.27 3.95 15.72
CA ASP A 81 17.61 4.09 15.14
C ASP A 81 18.45 5.14 15.92
N GLN A 82 18.33 5.15 17.26
CA GLN A 82 19.28 5.80 18.18
C GLN A 82 19.98 4.74 19.01
#